data_AF-A0A8C4KQB4-F1
#
_entry.id   AF-A0A8C4KQB4-F1
#
_cell.length_a   1.000
_cell.length_b   1.000
_cell.length_c   1.000
_cell.angle_alpha   90.00
_cell.angle_beta   90.00
_cell.angle_gamma   90.00
#
_symmetry.space_group_name_H-M   'P 1'
#
loop_
_entity.id
_entity.type
_entity.pdbx_description
1 polymer ?
#
loop_
_entity_poly.entity_id
_entity_poly.type
_entity_poly.pdbx_seq_one_letter_code
_entity_poly.pdbx_strand_id
1 'polypeptide(L)'
;MSGAGQTTGRPGCWVSPAPEGEGEEEEVGGGGSRGRVCSPSEQTPAMASLGLLLLLLLLAPRPLWPSSLPPPDTPEGKATIAGFILSALERATSFLQERLPEVNLDGVVGFRVLEGQLQGVQEKWAWDPLLQPLNLRVRKLAARLAPLLHRSIFYLRLSDPEYLREFQPTIQPGFWKLPQAWTRTNASMVYPTFQPEDSFSEEYSDLCLVQLLGTGADDRQPCRLSDFCRTLMTRPGCSGYCLSHQLLFFLLARMKGCMEGLFRQTQLYMNLFCANMMDLNQRAEAIGYAYSTQDIFMENIMLCGIAGFSDFYKLRWLEVILAWQKPREGCFGTPDAEDEELLRAVEHQQHFLTRVKRREKQFTDGCSSHNTAMAVAALGGFLYALAEYPPGNGQLGRSMPAPPNGH
;
A
#
# COMPACT_ATOMS: atom_id res chain seq x y z
N MET A 1 -27.77 -73.26 10.59
CA MET A 1 -29.14 -72.93 11.06
C MET A 1 -29.44 -71.51 10.62
N SER A 2 -30.48 -71.35 9.78
CA SER A 2 -31.23 -70.15 9.34
C SER A 2 -30.42 -68.92 8.85
N GLY A 3 -30.45 -68.45 7.59
CA GLY A 3 -31.58 -68.21 6.64
C GLY A 3 -32.19 -66.82 6.91
N ALA A 4 -32.47 -65.88 5.98
CA ALA A 4 -32.57 -65.87 4.51
C ALA A 4 -32.51 -64.39 4.01
N GLY A 5 -32.00 -64.09 2.79
CA GLY A 5 -32.75 -63.93 1.52
C GLY A 5 -32.49 -62.50 0.97
N GLN A 6 -32.45 -62.12 -0.31
CA GLN A 6 -32.63 -62.71 -1.64
C GLN A 6 -31.84 -61.85 -2.67
N THR A 7 -31.41 -62.47 -3.77
CA THR A 7 -30.69 -61.93 -4.95
C THR A 7 -31.66 -61.47 -6.05
N THR A 8 -31.30 -60.58 -6.98
CA THR A 8 -30.72 -60.86 -8.33
C THR A 8 -30.76 -59.52 -9.11
N GLY A 9 -29.90 -59.12 -10.06
CA GLY A 9 -28.69 -59.65 -10.68
C GLY A 9 -28.40 -58.82 -11.96
N ARG A 10 -27.23 -58.16 -12.05
CA ARG A 10 -26.59 -57.71 -13.32
C ARG A 10 -25.99 -58.93 -14.04
N PRO A 11 -25.67 -58.88 -15.35
CA PRO A 11 -24.29 -58.55 -15.84
C PRO A 11 -24.33 -57.91 -17.26
N GLY A 12 -23.29 -57.45 -17.96
CA GLY A 12 -21.82 -57.52 -17.89
C GLY A 12 -21.29 -57.15 -19.30
N CYS A 13 -20.09 -56.58 -19.40
CA CYS A 13 -19.36 -56.38 -20.67
C CYS A 13 -18.63 -57.68 -21.09
N TRP A 14 -18.32 -57.86 -22.40
CA TRP A 14 -17.01 -58.28 -22.98
C TRP A 14 -17.05 -58.56 -24.51
N VAL A 15 -16.13 -57.89 -25.23
CA VAL A 15 -15.21 -58.23 -26.38
C VAL A 15 -15.65 -58.92 -27.71
N SER A 16 -15.07 -58.38 -28.81
CA SER A 16 -15.19 -58.54 -30.28
C SER A 16 -14.85 -59.89 -30.95
N PRO A 17 -14.99 -60.01 -32.29
CA PRO A 17 -13.81 -59.98 -33.18
C PRO A 17 -13.99 -59.28 -34.56
N ALA A 18 -12.87 -59.01 -35.25
CA ALA A 18 -12.76 -58.44 -36.61
C ALA A 18 -13.00 -59.49 -37.73
N PRO A 19 -13.08 -59.09 -39.02
CA PRO A 19 -11.86 -59.12 -39.86
C PRO A 19 -11.70 -57.97 -40.90
N GLU A 20 -10.55 -58.06 -41.57
CA GLU A 20 -9.78 -57.26 -42.54
C GLU A 20 -10.48 -56.62 -43.78
N GLY A 21 -9.84 -55.58 -44.36
CA GLY A 21 -9.91 -55.30 -45.81
C GLY A 21 -9.86 -53.82 -46.27
N GLU A 22 -8.65 -53.33 -46.58
CA GLU A 22 -8.15 -52.38 -47.61
C GLU A 22 -9.02 -51.28 -48.32
N GLY A 23 -8.35 -50.17 -48.69
CA GLY A 23 -8.60 -49.29 -49.86
C GLY A 23 -9.34 -47.97 -49.58
N GLU A 24 -8.68 -46.80 -49.65
CA GLU A 24 -8.45 -45.94 -50.83
C GLU A 24 -9.55 -44.90 -51.13
N GLU A 25 -9.12 -43.83 -51.81
CA GLU A 25 -9.70 -42.49 -51.97
C GLU A 25 -10.97 -42.37 -52.85
N GLU A 26 -11.51 -41.14 -52.84
CA GLU A 26 -12.27 -40.44 -53.90
C GLU A 26 -13.81 -40.59 -54.06
N GLU A 27 -14.45 -39.41 -53.93
CA GLU A 27 -15.46 -38.76 -54.78
C GLU A 27 -16.84 -39.37 -55.18
N VAL A 28 -17.83 -38.48 -55.02
CA VAL A 28 -19.05 -38.24 -55.83
C VAL A 28 -20.24 -39.20 -55.74
N GLY A 29 -21.40 -38.61 -55.39
CA GLY A 29 -22.64 -38.82 -56.16
C GLY A 29 -23.84 -39.44 -55.45
N GLY A 30 -24.77 -38.59 -55.00
CA GLY A 30 -26.21 -38.67 -55.24
C GLY A 30 -27.03 -39.90 -54.82
N GLY A 31 -28.02 -39.70 -53.94
CA GLY A 31 -29.16 -40.61 -53.82
C GLY A 31 -29.95 -40.44 -52.53
N GLY A 32 -31.01 -39.63 -52.57
CA GLY A 32 -31.81 -39.29 -51.40
C GLY A 32 -32.60 -40.45 -50.79
N SER A 33 -32.87 -40.37 -49.49
CA SER A 33 -34.01 -41.02 -48.85
C SER A 33 -34.39 -40.29 -47.56
N ARG A 34 -35.71 -40.10 -47.40
CA ARG A 34 -36.43 -39.29 -46.40
C ARG A 34 -36.00 -39.57 -44.95
N GLY A 35 -35.54 -38.53 -44.25
CA GLY A 35 -35.42 -38.48 -42.80
C GLY A 35 -36.33 -37.39 -42.21
N ARG A 36 -37.13 -37.74 -41.20
CA ARG A 36 -38.07 -36.84 -40.52
C ARG A 36 -37.31 -35.76 -39.75
N VAL A 37 -37.77 -34.52 -39.90
CA VAL A 37 -37.36 -33.38 -39.08
C VAL A 37 -38.02 -33.52 -37.70
N CYS A 38 -37.20 -33.57 -36.65
CA CYS A 38 -37.64 -33.32 -35.27
C CYS A 38 -37.13 -31.94 -34.86
N SER A 39 -38.04 -31.01 -34.61
CA SER A 39 -37.75 -29.69 -34.05
C SER A 39 -37.25 -29.79 -32.61
N PRO A 40 -36.29 -28.96 -32.17
CA PRO A 40 -35.89 -28.91 -30.78
C PRO A 40 -36.94 -28.16 -29.95
N SER A 41 -37.35 -28.79 -28.86
CA SER A 41 -38.21 -28.23 -27.82
C SER A 41 -37.62 -26.96 -27.22
N GLU A 42 -38.47 -25.94 -27.08
CA GLU A 42 -38.21 -24.68 -26.38
C GLU A 42 -37.64 -24.93 -24.98
N GLN A 43 -36.36 -24.57 -24.78
CA GLN A 43 -35.82 -24.36 -23.45
C GLN A 43 -36.23 -22.96 -22.99
N THR A 44 -36.88 -22.91 -21.84
CA THR A 44 -37.39 -21.70 -21.19
C THR A 44 -36.26 -20.71 -20.86
N PRO A 45 -36.42 -19.39 -21.09
CA PRO A 45 -35.34 -18.39 -20.95
C PRO A 45 -35.06 -17.97 -19.48
N ALA A 46 -35.75 -18.55 -18.50
CA ALA A 46 -35.72 -18.08 -17.12
C ALA A 46 -34.37 -18.33 -16.41
N MET A 47 -33.68 -19.44 -16.72
CA MET A 47 -32.41 -19.81 -16.06
C MET A 47 -31.21 -19.00 -16.57
N ALA A 48 -31.22 -18.59 -17.84
CA ALA A 48 -30.18 -17.74 -18.41
C ALA A 48 -30.27 -16.30 -17.88
N SER A 49 -31.49 -15.81 -17.64
CA SER A 49 -31.75 -14.49 -17.06
C SER A 49 -31.22 -14.36 -15.64
N LEU A 50 -31.40 -15.38 -14.78
CA LEU A 50 -30.90 -15.35 -13.40
C LEU A 50 -29.38 -15.44 -13.34
N GLY A 51 -28.76 -16.25 -14.19
CA GLY A 51 -27.30 -16.35 -14.29
C GLY A 51 -26.65 -15.05 -14.75
N LEU A 52 -27.27 -14.37 -15.72
CA LEU A 52 -26.81 -13.06 -16.20
C LEU A 52 -27.01 -11.96 -15.14
N LEU A 53 -28.12 -11.99 -14.39
CA LEU A 53 -28.36 -11.05 -13.28
C LEU A 53 -27.35 -11.25 -12.13
N LEU A 54 -27.02 -12.50 -11.80
CA LEU A 54 -26.00 -12.82 -10.80
C LEU A 54 -24.61 -12.35 -11.25
N LEU A 55 -24.27 -12.55 -12.53
CA LEU A 55 -23.01 -12.09 -13.11
C LEU A 55 -22.93 -10.55 -13.10
N LEU A 56 -24.02 -9.87 -13.41
CA LEU A 56 -24.14 -8.41 -13.37
C LEU A 56 -24.09 -7.86 -11.94
N LEU A 57 -24.60 -8.58 -10.94
CA LEU A 57 -24.49 -8.23 -9.52
C LEU A 57 -23.07 -8.46 -8.96
N LEU A 58 -22.35 -9.46 -9.47
CA LEU A 58 -20.94 -9.71 -9.13
C LEU A 58 -19.97 -8.74 -9.82
N LEU A 59 -20.35 -8.21 -10.99
CA LEU A 59 -19.61 -7.19 -11.74
C LEU A 59 -20.07 -5.75 -11.44
N ALA A 60 -21.16 -5.58 -10.71
CA ALA A 60 -21.58 -4.27 -10.25
C ALA A 60 -20.49 -3.73 -9.30
N PRO A 61 -19.98 -2.51 -9.51
CA PRO A 61 -19.10 -1.88 -8.53
C PRO A 61 -19.84 -1.89 -7.20
N ARG A 62 -19.28 -2.58 -6.19
CA ARG A 62 -19.84 -2.58 -4.84
C ARG A 62 -20.09 -1.11 -4.48
N PRO A 63 -21.31 -0.73 -4.08
CA PRO A 63 -21.57 0.66 -3.71
C PRO A 63 -20.53 1.05 -2.66
N LEU A 64 -19.78 2.12 -2.94
CA LEU A 64 -18.81 2.67 -2.00
C LEU A 64 -19.56 2.88 -0.67
N TRP A 65 -19.26 2.06 0.33
CA TRP A 65 -19.86 2.27 1.64
C TRP A 65 -19.43 3.66 2.12
N PRO A 66 -20.39 4.51 2.55
CA PRO A 66 -20.03 5.78 3.15
C PRO A 66 -19.16 5.52 4.38
N SER A 67 -18.11 6.32 4.54
CA SER A 67 -17.20 6.24 5.69
C SER A 67 -18.01 6.27 6.99
N SER A 68 -17.70 5.37 7.93
CA SER A 68 -18.34 5.40 9.26
C SER A 68 -17.78 6.50 10.16
N LEU A 69 -16.62 7.07 9.81
CA LEU A 69 -16.04 8.21 10.50
C LEU A 69 -16.86 9.49 10.27
N PRO A 70 -16.98 10.37 11.28
CA PRO A 70 -17.70 11.64 11.14
C PRO A 70 -17.00 12.56 10.11
N PRO A 71 -17.72 13.51 9.48
CA PRO A 71 -17.11 14.49 8.60
C PRO A 71 -16.03 15.31 9.34
N PRO A 72 -14.85 15.56 8.74
CA PRO A 72 -13.79 16.33 9.39
C PRO A 72 -14.06 17.84 9.43
N ASP A 73 -15.13 18.30 8.77
CA ASP A 73 -15.46 19.73 8.62
C ASP A 73 -15.97 20.38 9.91
N THR A 74 -16.41 19.57 10.89
CA THR A 74 -16.82 20.05 12.21
C THR A 74 -15.70 19.90 13.25
N PRO A 75 -15.60 20.81 14.23
CA PRO A 75 -14.65 20.67 15.34
C PRO A 75 -14.78 19.34 16.09
N GLU A 76 -16.00 18.86 16.30
CA GLU A 76 -16.28 17.59 16.99
C GLU A 76 -15.82 16.40 16.15
N GLY A 77 -16.14 16.38 14.85
CA GLY A 77 -15.71 15.33 13.93
C GLY A 77 -14.19 15.27 13.82
N LYS A 78 -13.54 16.42 13.71
CA LYS A 78 -12.08 16.57 13.75
C LYS A 78 -11.50 16.00 15.05
N ALA A 79 -12.07 16.36 16.20
CA ALA A 79 -11.60 15.86 17.50
C ALA A 79 -11.78 14.35 17.64
N THR A 80 -12.89 13.78 17.16
CA THR A 80 -13.15 12.34 17.16
C THR A 80 -12.14 11.59 16.28
N ILE A 81 -11.92 12.04 15.04
CA ILE A 81 -10.94 11.44 14.12
C ILE A 81 -9.54 11.48 14.73
N ALA A 82 -9.11 12.66 15.22
CA ALA A 82 -7.83 12.81 15.90
C ALA A 82 -7.71 11.86 17.11
N GLY A 83 -8.79 11.70 17.87
CA GLY A 83 -8.88 10.78 18.99
C GLY A 83 -8.65 9.31 18.61
N PHE A 84 -9.22 8.86 17.49
CA PHE A 84 -9.00 7.50 16.97
C PHE A 84 -7.55 7.30 16.50
N ILE A 85 -7.01 8.26 15.74
CA ILE A 85 -5.62 8.23 15.27
C ILE A 85 -4.66 8.16 16.46
N LEU A 86 -4.82 9.03 17.45
CA LEU A 86 -3.93 9.08 18.61
C LEU A 86 -3.97 7.78 19.42
N SER A 87 -5.15 7.18 19.59
CA SER A 87 -5.27 5.89 20.29
C SER A 87 -4.54 4.76 19.53
N ALA A 88 -4.61 4.75 18.20
CA ALA A 88 -3.86 3.79 17.39
C ALA A 88 -2.35 4.00 17.50
N LEU A 89 -1.87 5.24 17.41
CA LEU A 89 -0.45 5.59 17.56
C LEU A 89 0.09 5.28 18.97
N GLU A 90 -0.71 5.50 20.01
CA GLU A 90 -0.37 5.17 21.40
C GLU A 90 -0.17 3.65 21.57
N ARG A 91 -1.03 2.81 20.98
CA ARG A 91 -0.86 1.35 20.98
C ARG A 91 0.38 0.91 20.20
N ALA A 92 0.61 1.46 19.00
CA ALA A 92 1.79 1.14 18.20
C ALA A 92 3.10 1.58 18.87
N THR A 93 3.08 2.67 19.65
CA THR A 93 4.23 3.10 20.45
C THR A 93 4.52 2.14 21.61
N SER A 94 3.48 1.56 22.23
CA SER A 94 3.66 0.48 23.21
C SER A 94 4.25 -0.77 22.57
N PHE A 95 3.78 -1.16 21.38
CA PHE A 95 4.39 -2.24 20.60
C PHE A 95 5.88 -2.00 20.33
N LEU A 96 6.26 -0.80 19.87
CA LEU A 96 7.67 -0.44 19.67
C LEU A 96 8.48 -0.59 20.96
N GLN A 97 7.92 -0.17 22.10
CA GLN A 97 8.57 -0.29 23.40
C GLN A 97 8.85 -1.75 23.78
N GLU A 98 7.89 -2.65 23.52
CA GLU A 98 8.00 -4.09 23.80
C GLU A 98 8.98 -4.78 22.85
N ARG A 99 8.95 -4.43 21.56
CA ARG A 99 9.78 -5.03 20.51
C ARG A 99 11.10 -4.29 20.26
N LEU A 100 11.46 -3.32 21.12
CA LEU A 100 12.62 -2.46 20.91
C LEU A 100 13.95 -3.21 20.70
N PRO A 101 14.24 -4.33 21.40
CA PRO A 101 15.45 -5.13 21.14
C PRO A 101 15.46 -5.84 19.79
N GLU A 102 14.29 -6.02 19.20
CA GLU A 102 14.09 -6.79 17.98
C GLU A 102 13.86 -5.89 16.76
N VAL A 103 13.56 -4.59 16.92
CA VAL A 103 13.24 -3.72 15.79
C VAL A 103 14.39 -3.60 14.77
N ASN A 104 14.05 -3.56 13.48
CA ASN A 104 14.98 -3.24 12.40
C ASN A 104 14.96 -1.74 12.06
N LEU A 105 15.89 -1.26 11.24
CA LEU A 105 16.00 0.17 10.93
C LEU A 105 14.75 0.70 10.22
N ASP A 106 14.16 -0.07 9.29
CA ASP A 106 12.93 0.30 8.59
C ASP A 106 11.77 0.50 9.56
N GLY A 107 11.69 -0.37 10.58
CA GLY A 107 10.79 -0.26 11.71
C GLY A 107 10.94 1.09 12.42
N VAL A 108 12.18 1.51 12.69
CA VAL A 108 12.50 2.76 13.39
C VAL A 108 12.24 4.00 12.53
N VAL A 109 12.47 3.94 11.21
CA VAL A 109 12.30 5.07 10.29
C VAL A 109 10.86 5.59 10.30
N GLY A 110 9.85 4.71 10.26
CA GLY A 110 8.45 5.13 10.29
C GLY A 110 8.09 5.87 11.59
N PHE A 111 8.60 5.42 12.73
CA PHE A 111 8.43 6.13 14.01
C PHE A 111 9.23 7.45 14.08
N ARG A 112 10.37 7.55 13.40
CA ARG A 112 11.09 8.83 13.29
C ARG A 112 10.30 9.83 12.43
N VAL A 113 9.63 9.38 11.37
CA VAL A 113 8.70 10.21 10.59
C VAL A 113 7.52 10.66 11.46
N LEU A 114 6.95 9.76 12.25
CA LEU A 114 5.90 10.09 13.21
C LEU A 114 6.35 11.18 14.19
N GLU A 115 7.58 11.13 14.72
CA GLU A 115 8.09 12.18 15.61
C GLU A 115 8.01 13.57 14.96
N GLY A 116 8.44 13.69 13.69
CA GLY A 116 8.32 14.95 12.93
C GLY A 116 6.87 15.38 12.74
N GLN A 117 5.97 14.45 12.42
CA GLN A 117 4.53 14.72 12.27
C GLN A 117 3.89 15.20 13.58
N LEU A 118 4.20 14.57 14.71
CA LEU A 118 3.71 14.98 16.02
C LEU A 118 4.22 16.38 16.41
N GLN A 119 5.44 16.75 16.02
CA GLN A 119 5.95 18.11 16.21
C GLN A 119 5.14 19.13 15.38
N GLY A 120 4.91 18.85 14.09
CA GLY A 120 4.10 19.71 13.24
C GLY A 120 2.66 19.88 13.74
N VAL A 121 2.04 18.80 14.24
CA VAL A 121 0.70 18.87 14.85
C VAL A 121 0.70 19.76 16.10
N GLN A 122 1.73 19.65 16.96
CA GLN A 122 1.82 20.48 18.17
C GLN A 122 1.91 21.97 17.86
N GLU A 123 2.72 22.33 16.85
CA GLU A 123 2.87 23.72 16.40
C GLU A 123 1.53 24.27 15.90
N LYS A 124 0.80 23.49 15.10
CA LYS A 124 -0.49 23.89 14.52
C LYS A 124 -1.59 24.01 15.56
N TRP A 125 -1.60 23.14 16.58
CA TRP A 125 -2.62 23.13 17.64
C TRP A 125 -2.24 23.93 18.89
N ALA A 126 -1.07 24.58 18.92
CA ALA A 126 -0.62 25.33 20.09
C ALA A 126 -1.61 26.42 20.53
N TRP A 127 -2.32 27.00 19.56
CA TRP A 127 -3.18 28.17 19.75
C TRP A 127 -4.68 27.89 19.62
N ASP A 128 -5.09 26.63 19.42
CA ASP A 128 -6.50 26.22 19.30
C ASP A 128 -7.02 25.70 20.66
N PRO A 129 -7.86 26.46 21.39
CA PRO A 129 -8.36 26.05 22.70
C PRO A 129 -9.17 24.74 22.66
N LEU A 130 -9.90 24.47 21.57
CA LEU A 130 -10.74 23.28 21.42
C LEU A 130 -9.90 22.02 21.28
N LEU A 131 -8.71 22.15 20.69
CA LEU A 131 -7.79 21.03 20.47
C LEU A 131 -6.74 20.89 21.58
N GLN A 132 -6.73 21.74 22.62
CA GLN A 132 -5.78 21.65 23.74
C GLN A 132 -5.71 20.27 24.41
N PRO A 133 -6.84 19.59 24.72
CA PRO A 133 -6.79 18.25 25.30
C PRO A 133 -6.10 17.23 24.39
N LEU A 134 -6.32 17.32 23.07
CA LEU A 134 -5.69 16.46 22.08
C LEU A 134 -4.22 16.83 21.90
N ASN A 135 -3.88 18.12 21.88
CA ASN A 135 -2.50 18.59 21.81
C ASN A 135 -1.68 18.14 23.05
N LEU A 136 -2.31 18.03 24.22
CA LEU A 136 -1.68 17.41 25.39
C LEU A 136 -1.40 15.91 25.20
N ARG A 137 -2.31 15.17 24.56
CA ARG A 137 -2.06 13.76 24.18
C ARG A 137 -0.91 13.64 23.18
N VAL A 138 -0.86 14.49 22.16
CA VAL A 138 0.24 14.54 21.18
C VAL A 138 1.57 14.79 21.90
N ARG A 139 1.64 15.76 22.81
CA ARG A 139 2.83 16.05 23.63
C ARG A 139 3.27 14.83 24.46
N LYS A 140 2.32 14.16 25.13
CA LYS A 140 2.62 12.95 25.92
C LYS A 140 3.14 11.81 25.05
N LEU A 141 2.54 11.60 23.88
CA LEU A 141 2.96 10.59 22.93
C LEU A 141 4.39 10.87 22.41
N ALA A 142 4.66 12.11 21.99
CA ALA A 142 6.00 12.53 21.55
C ALA A 142 7.06 12.35 22.65
N ALA A 143 6.72 12.72 23.90
CA ALA A 143 7.62 12.55 25.05
C ALA A 143 7.90 11.07 25.38
N ARG A 144 6.94 10.16 25.12
CA ARG A 144 7.16 8.70 25.23
C ARG A 144 8.00 8.16 24.08
N LEU A 145 7.79 8.66 22.86
CA LEU A 145 8.44 8.17 21.65
C LEU A 145 9.94 8.50 21.59
N ALA A 146 10.31 9.74 21.91
CA ALA A 146 11.69 10.22 21.83
C ALA A 146 12.73 9.31 22.52
N PRO A 147 12.58 8.88 23.79
CA PRO A 147 13.54 7.99 24.43
C PRO A 147 13.56 6.58 23.82
N LEU A 148 12.46 6.10 23.24
CA LEU A 148 12.45 4.81 22.52
C LEU A 148 13.29 4.90 21.25
N LEU A 149 13.12 5.97 20.46
CA LEU A 149 13.91 6.22 19.26
C LEU A 149 15.40 6.44 19.56
N HIS A 150 15.72 7.03 20.71
CA HIS A 150 17.11 7.14 21.14
C HIS A 150 17.69 5.76 21.50
N ARG A 151 16.95 4.95 22.26
CA ARG A 151 17.37 3.61 22.66
C ARG A 151 17.42 2.61 21.50
N SER A 152 16.60 2.77 20.47
CA SER A 152 16.63 1.87 19.30
C SER A 152 17.99 1.89 18.60
N ILE A 153 18.70 3.03 18.58
CA ILE A 153 20.05 3.15 18.01
C ILE A 153 21.02 2.16 18.66
N PHE A 154 20.90 1.94 19.98
CA PHE A 154 21.72 0.95 20.69
C PHE A 154 21.45 -0.46 20.17
N TYR A 155 20.19 -0.84 20.02
CA TYR A 155 19.82 -2.17 19.53
C TYR A 155 20.17 -2.37 18.05
N LEU A 156 19.96 -1.35 17.21
CA LEU A 156 20.36 -1.36 15.80
C LEU A 156 21.88 -1.53 15.65
N ARG A 157 22.68 -0.92 16.53
CA ARG A 157 24.13 -1.10 16.53
C ARG A 157 24.54 -2.54 16.85
N LEU A 158 23.75 -3.25 17.65
CA LEU A 158 24.00 -4.65 17.98
C LEU A 158 23.55 -5.61 16.88
N SER A 159 22.43 -5.30 16.22
CA SER A 159 21.83 -6.19 15.22
C SER A 159 22.35 -6.00 13.81
N ASP A 160 22.50 -4.75 13.35
CA ASP A 160 22.93 -4.41 11.99
C ASP A 160 23.71 -3.06 11.97
N PRO A 161 24.97 -3.06 12.45
CA PRO A 161 25.77 -1.83 12.57
C PRO A 161 26.12 -1.20 11.21
N GLU A 162 26.21 -2.00 10.15
CA GLU A 162 26.51 -1.51 8.81
C GLU A 162 25.33 -0.76 8.23
N TYR A 163 24.13 -1.36 8.27
CA TYR A 163 22.93 -0.69 7.79
C TYR A 163 22.61 0.57 8.61
N LEU A 164 22.84 0.51 9.93
CA LEU A 164 22.74 1.68 10.79
C LEU A 164 23.70 2.80 10.34
N ARG A 165 24.96 2.50 10.05
CA ARG A 165 25.94 3.51 9.57
C ARG A 165 25.46 4.15 8.27
N GLU A 166 25.03 3.32 7.32
CA GLU A 166 24.60 3.72 6.00
C GLU A 166 23.36 4.63 6.02
N PHE A 167 22.38 4.30 6.88
CA PHE A 167 21.11 5.04 6.95
C PHE A 167 21.01 5.94 8.18
N GLN A 168 22.09 6.14 8.95
CA GLN A 168 22.11 6.94 10.17
C GLN A 168 21.41 8.30 10.06
N PRO A 169 21.52 9.06 8.94
CA PRO A 169 20.82 10.32 8.78
C PRO A 169 19.29 10.19 8.88
N THR A 170 18.69 9.12 8.38
CA THR A 170 17.22 8.96 8.29
C THR A 170 16.57 8.75 9.65
N ILE A 171 17.35 8.33 10.65
CA ILE A 171 16.90 8.12 12.02
C ILE A 171 17.34 9.25 12.97
N GLN A 172 17.93 10.34 12.47
CA GLN A 172 18.23 11.52 13.28
C GLN A 172 16.98 12.38 13.49
N PRO A 173 16.82 12.99 14.69
CA PRO A 173 15.81 14.02 14.91
C PRO A 173 15.92 15.14 13.87
N GLY A 174 14.78 15.59 13.33
CA GLY A 174 14.70 16.71 12.38
C GLY A 174 15.14 16.42 10.95
N PHE A 175 15.51 15.17 10.62
CA PHE A 175 15.84 14.80 9.24
C PHE A 175 14.63 14.88 8.31
N TRP A 176 13.49 14.33 8.75
CA TRP A 176 12.25 14.33 7.99
C TRP A 176 11.52 15.66 8.15
N LYS A 177 11.33 16.36 7.03
CA LYS A 177 10.65 17.65 6.96
C LYS A 177 9.23 17.45 6.43
N LEU A 178 8.25 18.08 7.08
CA LEU A 178 6.86 18.05 6.64
C LEU A 178 6.63 19.02 5.47
N PRO A 179 5.67 18.72 4.58
CA PRO A 179 5.32 19.63 3.50
C PRO A 179 4.68 20.90 4.06
N GLN A 180 5.12 22.06 3.56
CA GLN A 180 4.54 23.36 3.90
C GLN A 180 3.37 23.76 2.97
N ALA A 181 3.25 23.06 1.84
CA ALA A 181 2.20 23.28 0.85
C ALA A 181 1.67 21.94 0.35
N TRP A 182 0.36 21.91 0.07
CA TRP A 182 -0.33 20.74 -0.42
C TRP A 182 -0.60 20.84 -1.92
N THR A 183 -0.37 19.76 -2.63
CA THR A 183 -0.76 19.56 -4.03
C THR A 183 -1.65 18.32 -4.16
N ARG A 184 -2.11 18.05 -5.38
CA ARG A 184 -2.88 16.86 -5.75
C ARG A 184 -2.18 16.12 -6.88
N THR A 185 -2.41 14.82 -6.96
CA THR A 185 -1.90 14.00 -8.07
C THR A 185 -2.60 14.38 -9.37
N ASN A 186 -1.91 14.12 -10.49
CA ASN A 186 -2.46 14.29 -11.82
C ASN A 186 -2.54 12.94 -12.51
N ALA A 187 -3.76 12.44 -12.72
CA ALA A 187 -4.01 11.15 -13.37
C ALA A 187 -3.44 11.06 -14.79
N SER A 188 -3.21 12.20 -15.47
CA SER A 188 -2.58 12.19 -16.81
C SER A 188 -1.10 11.78 -16.79
N MET A 189 -0.48 11.65 -15.61
CA MET A 189 0.91 11.22 -15.44
C MET A 189 1.03 9.71 -15.13
N VAL A 190 -0.07 8.99 -15.01
CA VAL A 190 -0.05 7.54 -14.78
C VAL A 190 0.57 6.84 -16.00
N TYR A 191 1.46 5.89 -15.77
CA TYR A 191 2.08 5.11 -16.84
C TYR A 191 1.02 4.27 -17.56
N PRO A 192 1.08 4.16 -18.89
CA PRO A 192 0.13 3.33 -19.64
C PRO A 192 0.32 1.83 -19.37
N THR A 193 1.56 1.41 -19.09
CA THR A 193 1.95 0.03 -18.84
C THR A 193 3.08 -0.02 -17.82
N PHE A 194 3.03 -0.98 -16.91
CA PHE A 194 4.14 -1.27 -15.98
C PHE A 194 5.15 -2.21 -16.63
N GLN A 195 6.41 -2.10 -16.22
CA GLN A 195 7.43 -3.06 -16.62
C GLN A 195 7.39 -4.30 -15.69
N PRO A 196 7.70 -5.50 -16.20
CA PRO A 196 7.89 -6.68 -15.37
C PRO A 196 8.91 -6.42 -14.25
N GLU A 197 8.61 -6.89 -13.04
CA GLU A 197 9.36 -6.61 -11.80
C GLU A 197 10.78 -7.21 -11.75
N ASP A 198 11.21 -7.91 -12.80
CA ASP A 198 12.43 -8.73 -12.85
C ASP A 198 13.76 -7.96 -12.73
N SER A 199 13.73 -6.62 -12.68
CA SER A 199 14.95 -5.79 -12.72
C SER A 199 15.12 -4.83 -11.54
N PHE A 200 14.20 -4.83 -10.58
CA PHE A 200 14.36 -4.08 -9.33
C PHE A 200 15.01 -4.96 -8.26
N SER A 201 16.04 -4.44 -7.59
CA SER A 201 16.68 -5.07 -6.45
C SER A 201 16.76 -4.04 -5.33
N GLU A 202 16.20 -4.37 -4.17
CA GLU A 202 16.31 -3.58 -2.94
C GLU A 202 17.77 -3.25 -2.63
N GLU A 203 18.69 -4.20 -2.86
CA GLU A 203 20.14 -4.01 -2.68
C GLU A 203 20.72 -2.92 -3.59
N TYR A 204 20.30 -2.88 -4.86
CA TYR A 204 20.74 -1.83 -5.78
C TYR A 204 20.10 -0.49 -5.47
N SER A 205 18.85 -0.49 -5.00
CA SER A 205 18.22 0.72 -4.50
C SER A 205 18.96 1.26 -3.28
N ASP A 206 19.25 0.42 -2.29
CA ASP A 206 19.95 0.79 -1.06
C ASP A 206 21.32 1.38 -1.39
N LEU A 207 22.07 0.75 -2.29
CA LEU A 207 23.33 1.31 -2.80
C LEU A 207 23.16 2.75 -3.31
N CYS A 208 22.08 3.02 -4.03
CA CYS A 208 21.80 4.37 -4.55
C CYS A 208 21.34 5.36 -3.47
N LEU A 209 20.59 4.90 -2.47
CA LEU A 209 20.20 5.72 -1.32
C LEU A 209 21.43 6.06 -0.46
N VAL A 210 22.32 5.09 -0.21
CA VAL A 210 23.58 5.29 0.52
C VAL A 210 24.51 6.24 -0.24
N GLN A 211 24.62 6.08 -1.56
CA GLN A 211 25.37 7.01 -2.40
C GLN A 211 24.81 8.44 -2.33
N LEU A 212 23.49 8.59 -2.35
CA LEU A 212 22.81 9.88 -2.20
C LEU A 212 23.08 10.51 -0.82
N LEU A 213 23.00 9.72 0.24
CA LEU A 213 23.19 10.17 1.62
C LEU A 213 24.64 10.55 1.93
N GLY A 214 25.60 10.02 1.15
CA GLY A 214 27.03 10.23 1.34
C GLY A 214 27.60 9.43 2.51
N THR A 215 27.07 8.25 2.77
CA THR A 215 27.33 7.43 3.97
C THR A 215 27.94 6.05 3.66
N GLY A 216 28.26 5.80 2.39
CA GLY A 216 28.95 4.58 1.97
C GLY A 216 30.41 4.56 2.42
N ALA A 217 31.05 3.39 2.32
CA ALA A 217 32.40 3.15 2.83
C ALA A 217 33.50 4.09 2.28
N ASP A 218 33.28 4.70 1.12
CA ASP A 218 34.24 5.61 0.47
C ASP A 218 34.11 7.09 0.93
N ASP A 219 33.32 7.40 1.96
CA ASP A 219 33.05 8.77 2.47
C ASP A 219 32.77 9.79 1.35
N ARG A 220 31.85 9.44 0.44
CA ARG A 220 31.49 10.28 -0.70
C ARG A 220 30.66 11.48 -0.25
N GLN A 221 30.87 12.63 -0.91
CA GLN A 221 30.00 13.79 -0.69
C GLN A 221 28.53 13.44 -1.01
N PRO A 222 27.57 13.84 -0.16
CA PRO A 222 26.14 13.67 -0.44
C PRO A 222 25.74 14.25 -1.79
N CYS A 223 24.60 13.78 -2.33
CA CYS A 223 24.05 14.22 -3.62
C CYS A 223 24.90 13.88 -4.86
N ARG A 224 26.02 13.13 -4.73
CA ARG A 224 26.84 12.69 -5.87
C ARG A 224 26.49 11.29 -6.33
N LEU A 225 25.79 11.20 -7.46
CA LEU A 225 25.29 9.94 -8.03
C LEU A 225 26.16 9.41 -9.17
N SER A 226 26.28 8.08 -9.23
CA SER A 226 26.74 7.34 -10.40
C SER A 226 25.69 7.35 -11.51
N ASP A 227 26.09 7.12 -12.76
CA ASP A 227 25.15 7.01 -13.88
C ASP A 227 24.20 5.82 -13.73
N PHE A 228 24.67 4.75 -13.10
CA PHE A 228 23.84 3.62 -12.69
C PHE A 228 22.68 4.07 -11.80
N CYS A 229 22.97 4.77 -10.71
CA CYS A 229 21.92 5.23 -9.79
C CYS A 229 20.98 6.26 -10.39
N ARG A 230 21.50 7.15 -11.24
CA ARG A 230 20.64 8.08 -12.01
C ARG A 230 19.67 7.30 -12.87
N THR A 231 20.13 6.28 -13.58
CA THR A 231 19.30 5.48 -14.49
C THR A 231 18.29 4.62 -13.74
N LEU A 232 18.72 3.97 -12.65
CA LEU A 232 17.85 3.11 -11.84
C LEU A 232 16.71 3.91 -11.20
N MET A 233 17.04 5.05 -10.57
CA MET A 233 16.08 5.84 -9.79
C MET A 233 15.13 6.71 -10.63
N THR A 234 15.35 6.80 -11.94
CA THR A 234 14.46 7.54 -12.87
C THR A 234 13.82 6.66 -13.92
N ARG A 235 14.05 5.35 -13.87
CA ARG A 235 13.52 4.40 -14.84
C ARG A 235 11.99 4.46 -14.87
N PRO A 236 11.36 4.69 -16.04
CA PRO A 236 9.91 4.74 -16.13
C PRO A 236 9.28 3.35 -16.00
N GLY A 237 7.99 3.32 -15.65
CA GLY A 237 7.19 2.09 -15.62
C GLY A 237 7.39 1.21 -14.38
N CYS A 238 8.05 1.71 -13.32
CA CYS A 238 8.11 1.01 -12.05
C CYS A 238 6.76 0.99 -11.32
N SER A 239 6.51 -0.11 -10.60
CA SER A 239 5.38 -0.33 -9.71
C SER A 239 5.87 -0.83 -8.35
N GLY A 240 4.95 -0.98 -7.39
CA GLY A 240 5.24 -1.60 -6.09
C GLY A 240 6.44 -0.97 -5.38
N TYR A 241 7.31 -1.81 -4.82
CA TYR A 241 8.51 -1.37 -4.10
C TYR A 241 9.54 -0.66 -4.99
N CYS A 242 9.62 -0.96 -6.30
CA CYS A 242 10.49 -0.16 -7.16
C CYS A 242 10.07 1.31 -7.13
N LEU A 243 8.76 1.55 -7.28
CA LEU A 243 8.22 2.90 -7.32
C LEU A 243 8.35 3.60 -5.96
N SER A 244 8.15 2.88 -4.85
CA SER A 244 8.32 3.43 -3.50
C SER A 244 9.75 3.86 -3.23
N HIS A 245 10.73 3.04 -3.63
CA HIS A 245 12.14 3.37 -3.52
C HIS A 245 12.56 4.54 -4.43
N GLN A 246 12.00 4.66 -5.63
CA GLN A 246 12.21 5.83 -6.48
C GLN A 246 11.72 7.12 -5.80
N LEU A 247 10.53 7.11 -5.20
CA LEU A 247 10.04 8.28 -4.46
C LEU A 247 10.87 8.56 -3.20
N LEU A 248 11.22 7.52 -2.44
CA LEU A 248 12.07 7.62 -1.25
C LEU A 248 13.40 8.30 -1.60
N PHE A 249 14.03 7.92 -2.71
CA PHE A 249 15.26 8.54 -3.19
C PHE A 249 15.12 10.06 -3.37
N PHE A 250 14.09 10.53 -4.07
CA PHE A 250 13.87 11.95 -4.25
C PHE A 250 13.46 12.67 -2.96
N LEU A 251 12.78 11.98 -2.04
CA LEU A 251 12.49 12.51 -0.70
C LEU A 251 13.77 12.71 0.11
N LEU A 252 14.65 11.71 0.17
CA LEU A 252 15.94 11.84 0.86
C LEU A 252 16.80 12.95 0.23
N ALA A 253 16.77 13.08 -1.10
CA ALA A 253 17.47 14.15 -1.81
C ALA A 253 16.97 15.53 -1.38
N ARG A 254 15.64 15.71 -1.28
CA ARG A 254 15.02 16.91 -0.75
C ARG A 254 15.42 17.18 0.70
N MET A 255 15.41 16.16 1.57
CA MET A 255 15.80 16.31 2.98
C MET A 255 17.26 16.76 3.11
N LYS A 256 18.15 16.20 2.28
CA LYS A 256 19.57 16.55 2.18
C LYS A 256 19.85 17.88 1.47
N GLY A 257 18.86 18.50 0.84
CA GLY A 257 19.02 19.76 0.12
C GLY A 257 19.76 19.62 -1.22
N CYS A 258 19.66 18.46 -1.87
CA CYS A 258 20.22 18.26 -3.19
C CYS A 258 19.46 19.09 -4.24
N MET A 259 20.13 20.01 -4.94
CA MET A 259 19.50 20.93 -5.90
C MET A 259 20.10 20.86 -7.31
N GLU A 260 21.23 20.17 -7.49
CA GLU A 260 21.96 20.17 -8.76
C GLU A 260 21.66 18.97 -9.66
N GLY A 261 21.92 19.13 -10.96
CA GLY A 261 21.78 18.07 -11.96
C GLY A 261 20.37 17.47 -12.00
N LEU A 262 20.27 16.16 -11.72
CA LEU A 262 19.00 15.43 -11.70
C LEU A 262 17.98 16.03 -10.73
N PHE A 263 18.45 16.58 -9.60
CA PHE A 263 17.58 17.05 -8.52
C PHE A 263 16.88 18.37 -8.82
N ARG A 264 17.26 19.07 -9.90
CA ARG A 264 16.47 20.20 -10.44
C ARG A 264 15.05 19.77 -10.84
N GLN A 265 14.87 18.49 -11.17
CA GLN A 265 13.60 17.89 -11.57
C GLN A 265 12.90 17.14 -10.43
N THR A 266 13.34 17.31 -9.18
CA THR A 266 12.79 16.56 -8.02
C THR A 266 11.25 16.62 -7.96
N GLN A 267 10.65 17.80 -8.15
CA GLN A 267 9.20 17.91 -8.11
C GLN A 267 8.51 17.22 -9.29
N LEU A 268 9.12 17.22 -10.48
CA LEU A 268 8.58 16.52 -11.65
C LEU A 268 8.52 15.01 -11.38
N TYR A 269 9.60 14.42 -10.86
CA TYR A 269 9.64 13.00 -10.51
C TYR A 269 8.65 12.67 -9.40
N MET A 270 8.55 13.48 -8.34
CA MET A 270 7.57 13.25 -7.29
C MET A 270 6.12 13.32 -7.79
N ASN A 271 5.80 14.27 -8.68
CA ASN A 271 4.49 14.35 -9.32
C ASN A 271 4.17 13.06 -10.10
N LEU A 272 5.14 12.59 -10.90
CA LEU A 272 5.00 11.38 -11.69
C LEU A 272 4.82 10.14 -10.81
N PHE A 273 5.67 9.97 -9.79
CA PHE A 273 5.63 8.79 -8.92
C PHE A 273 4.38 8.77 -8.06
N CYS A 274 4.00 9.90 -7.46
CA CYS A 274 2.78 9.95 -6.65
C CYS A 274 1.49 9.78 -7.47
N ALA A 275 1.46 10.20 -8.75
CA ALA A 275 0.34 9.87 -9.63
C ALA A 275 0.21 8.35 -9.82
N ASN A 276 1.31 7.65 -10.04
CA ASN A 276 1.32 6.19 -10.19
C ASN A 276 1.01 5.47 -8.88
N MET A 277 1.51 5.95 -7.73
CA MET A 277 1.15 5.40 -6.42
C MET A 277 -0.32 5.61 -6.07
N MET A 278 -0.91 6.73 -6.46
CA MET A 278 -2.35 6.96 -6.30
C MET A 278 -3.16 5.97 -7.14
N ASP A 279 -2.76 5.70 -8.38
CA ASP A 279 -3.37 4.66 -9.23
C ASP A 279 -3.28 3.28 -8.58
N LEU A 280 -2.11 2.90 -8.05
CA LEU A 280 -1.93 1.63 -7.32
C LEU A 280 -2.84 1.54 -6.08
N ASN A 281 -2.93 2.60 -5.28
CA ASN A 281 -3.80 2.62 -4.10
C ASN A 281 -5.28 2.56 -4.47
N GLN A 282 -5.69 3.19 -5.57
CA GLN A 282 -7.06 3.07 -6.09
C GLN A 282 -7.38 1.65 -6.56
N ARG A 283 -6.41 0.95 -7.18
CA ARG A 283 -6.57 -0.46 -7.54
C ARG A 283 -6.64 -1.36 -6.31
N ALA A 284 -5.81 -1.13 -5.30
CA ALA A 284 -5.85 -1.85 -4.03
C ALA A 284 -7.23 -1.69 -3.35
N GLU A 285 -7.77 -0.48 -3.35
CA GLU A 285 -9.13 -0.22 -2.87
C GLU A 285 -10.19 -0.98 -3.69
N ALA A 286 -10.09 -0.98 -5.03
CA ALA A 286 -11.05 -1.64 -5.90
C ALA A 286 -11.11 -3.17 -5.69
N ILE A 287 -10.01 -3.79 -5.25
CA ILE A 287 -9.94 -5.22 -4.93
C ILE A 287 -10.16 -5.51 -3.43
N GLY A 288 -10.59 -4.53 -2.64
CA GLY A 288 -10.92 -4.72 -1.23
C GLY A 288 -9.72 -4.81 -0.29
N TYR A 289 -8.59 -4.19 -0.66
CA TYR A 289 -7.38 -4.10 0.16
C TYR A 289 -6.82 -5.47 0.57
N ALA A 290 -6.66 -6.37 -0.41
CA ALA A 290 -6.04 -7.68 -0.23
C ALA A 290 -4.78 -7.57 0.63
N TYR A 291 -4.59 -8.49 1.58
CA TYR A 291 -3.53 -8.39 2.59
C TYR A 291 -2.14 -8.10 1.99
N SER A 292 -1.81 -8.77 0.88
CA SER A 292 -0.56 -8.59 0.14
C SER A 292 -0.30 -7.15 -0.33
N THR A 293 -1.33 -6.31 -0.40
CA THR A 293 -1.26 -4.90 -0.82
C THR A 293 -1.22 -3.90 0.33
N GLN A 294 -1.49 -4.31 1.57
CA GLN A 294 -1.66 -3.37 2.69
C GLN A 294 -0.37 -2.61 3.05
N ASP A 295 0.78 -3.28 3.02
CA ASP A 295 2.08 -2.64 3.32
C ASP A 295 2.37 -1.53 2.31
N ILE A 296 2.38 -1.87 1.01
CA ILE A 296 2.65 -0.91 -0.05
C ILE A 296 1.58 0.20 -0.12
N PHE A 297 0.33 -0.10 0.25
CA PHE A 297 -0.74 0.89 0.31
C PHE A 297 -0.45 1.97 1.36
N MET A 298 -0.03 1.57 2.57
CA MET A 298 0.34 2.50 3.64
C MET A 298 1.66 3.22 3.34
N GLU A 299 2.62 2.54 2.74
CA GLU A 299 3.89 3.12 2.29
C GLU A 299 3.66 4.23 1.27
N ASN A 300 2.80 4.01 0.28
CA ASN A 300 2.42 5.04 -0.70
C ASN A 300 1.79 6.27 -0.01
N ILE A 301 0.89 6.06 0.96
CA ILE A 301 0.27 7.16 1.73
C ILE A 301 1.31 7.93 2.53
N MET A 302 2.23 7.22 3.20
CA MET A 302 3.32 7.81 3.95
C MET A 302 4.20 8.68 3.04
N LEU A 303 4.77 8.08 1.98
CA LEU A 303 5.76 8.74 1.14
C LEU A 303 5.15 9.91 0.37
N CYS A 304 3.98 9.72 -0.26
CA CYS A 304 3.33 10.82 -0.99
C CYS A 304 2.74 11.88 -0.06
N GLY A 305 2.29 11.50 1.13
CA GLY A 305 1.91 12.44 2.18
C GLY A 305 3.06 13.37 2.55
N ILE A 306 4.25 12.82 2.85
CA ILE A 306 5.46 13.61 3.12
C ILE A 306 5.92 14.40 1.88
N ALA A 307 5.71 13.87 0.67
CA ALA A 307 6.01 14.59 -0.57
C ALA A 307 5.10 15.80 -0.83
N GLY A 308 3.95 15.90 -0.13
CA GLY A 308 3.02 17.02 -0.18
C GLY A 308 1.70 16.76 -0.92
N PHE A 309 1.31 15.51 -1.15
CA PHE A 309 0.10 15.16 -1.89
C PHE A 309 -1.07 14.87 -0.94
N SER A 310 -2.05 15.80 -0.87
CA SER A 310 -3.13 15.74 0.12
C SER A 310 -4.25 14.78 -0.22
N ASP A 311 -4.35 14.37 -1.48
CA ASP A 311 -5.36 13.43 -1.98
C ASP A 311 -5.14 11.98 -1.53
N PHE A 312 -4.01 11.68 -0.90
CA PHE A 312 -3.78 10.43 -0.17
C PHE A 312 -4.48 10.38 1.20
N TYR A 313 -4.85 11.51 1.78
CA TYR A 313 -5.51 11.57 3.09
C TYR A 313 -7.03 11.43 2.99
N LYS A 314 -7.50 10.33 2.40
CA LYS A 314 -8.94 10.02 2.26
C LYS A 314 -9.49 9.41 3.54
N LEU A 315 -10.63 9.90 4.01
CA LEU A 315 -11.26 9.43 5.27
C LEU A 315 -11.54 7.92 5.26
N ARG A 316 -12.02 7.39 4.12
CA ARG A 316 -12.23 5.95 3.92
C ARG A 316 -10.94 5.12 4.01
N TRP A 317 -9.81 5.68 3.58
CA TRP A 317 -8.50 5.01 3.67
C TRP A 317 -8.00 5.00 5.11
N LEU A 318 -8.25 6.09 5.86
CA LEU A 318 -7.98 6.11 7.29
C LEU A 318 -8.78 5.04 8.04
N GLU A 319 -10.07 4.91 7.75
CA GLU A 319 -10.95 3.95 8.39
C GLU A 319 -10.44 2.51 8.23
N VAL A 320 -10.07 2.10 7.01
CA VAL A 320 -9.54 0.75 6.77
C VAL A 320 -8.18 0.53 7.42
N ILE A 321 -7.30 1.53 7.41
CA ILE A 321 -6.00 1.43 8.09
C ILE A 321 -6.21 1.24 9.58
N LEU A 322 -7.08 2.03 10.22
CA LEU A 322 -7.37 1.88 11.65
C LEU A 322 -7.91 0.48 11.99
N ALA A 323 -8.67 -0.13 11.09
CA ALA A 323 -9.21 -1.48 11.25
C ALA A 323 -8.15 -2.59 11.11
N TRP A 324 -7.03 -2.35 10.41
CA TRP A 324 -5.94 -3.33 10.27
C TRP A 324 -5.05 -3.45 11.50
N GLN A 325 -5.16 -2.53 12.46
CA GLN A 325 -4.35 -2.60 13.68
C GLN A 325 -4.82 -3.76 14.56
N LYS A 326 -3.90 -4.64 14.95
CA LYS A 326 -4.21 -5.69 15.92
C LYS A 326 -4.60 -5.08 17.27
N PRO A 327 -5.81 -5.36 17.81
CA PRO A 327 -6.29 -4.69 19.02
C PRO A 327 -5.45 -4.95 20.27
N ARG A 328 -4.85 -6.14 20.39
CA ARG A 328 -4.07 -6.57 21.57
C ARG A 328 -2.62 -6.10 21.48
N GLU A 329 -1.97 -6.41 20.37
CA GLU A 329 -0.55 -6.16 20.15
C GLU A 329 -0.29 -4.70 19.79
N GLY A 330 -1.26 -3.99 19.19
CA GLY A 330 -1.10 -2.61 18.74
C GLY A 330 -0.26 -2.45 17.47
N CYS A 331 0.15 -3.54 16.85
CA CYS A 331 0.94 -3.58 15.64
C CYS A 331 0.08 -3.74 14.38
N PHE A 332 0.74 -3.75 13.23
CA PHE A 332 0.17 -4.08 11.92
C PHE A 332 0.95 -5.25 11.33
N GLY A 333 0.28 -6.13 10.59
CA GLY A 333 0.89 -7.35 10.07
C GLY A 333 -0.16 -8.31 9.49
N THR A 334 0.09 -9.62 9.54
CA THR A 334 -0.87 -10.62 9.06
C THR A 334 -2.20 -10.52 9.82
N PRO A 335 -3.35 -10.56 9.13
CA PRO A 335 -4.66 -10.70 9.76
C PRO A 335 -4.72 -11.92 10.68
N ASP A 336 -5.64 -11.93 11.63
CA ASP A 336 -5.88 -13.13 12.44
C ASP A 336 -6.51 -14.23 11.56
N ALA A 337 -6.27 -15.49 11.91
CA ALA A 337 -6.65 -16.65 11.09
C ALA A 337 -8.16 -16.75 10.78
N GLU A 338 -9.02 -16.08 11.56
CA GLU A 338 -10.46 -16.01 11.32
C GLU A 338 -10.82 -15.14 10.09
N ASP A 339 -9.92 -14.25 9.65
CA ASP A 339 -10.08 -13.43 8.43
C ASP A 339 -9.43 -14.07 7.18
N GLU A 340 -8.62 -15.12 7.33
CA GLU A 340 -7.93 -15.78 6.20
C GLU A 340 -8.88 -16.57 5.29
N GLU A 341 -9.96 -17.14 5.83
CA GLU A 341 -10.88 -18.00 5.07
C GLU A 341 -11.69 -17.21 4.03
N LEU A 342 -11.84 -15.89 4.23
CA LEU A 342 -12.44 -14.96 3.27
C LEU A 342 -11.43 -14.49 2.19
N LEU A 343 -10.13 -14.45 2.53
CA LEU A 343 -9.07 -13.91 1.67
C LEU A 343 -8.57 -14.91 0.62
N ARG A 344 -8.50 -16.22 0.97
CA ARG A 344 -8.01 -17.28 0.06
C ARG A 344 -8.84 -17.48 -1.21
N ALA A 345 -10.08 -17.01 -1.24
CA ALA A 345 -10.94 -17.06 -2.43
C ALA A 345 -10.55 -16.04 -3.52
N VAL A 346 -9.74 -15.02 -3.18
CA VAL A 346 -9.39 -13.90 -4.10
C VAL A 346 -7.97 -14.05 -4.68
N GLU A 347 -7.12 -14.92 -4.10
CA GLU A 347 -5.69 -15.01 -4.44
C GLU A 347 -5.37 -15.72 -5.77
N HIS A 348 -6.34 -16.39 -6.42
CA HIS A 348 -6.10 -17.18 -7.64
C HIS A 348 -5.86 -16.38 -8.94
N GLN A 349 -5.70 -15.05 -8.89
CA GLN A 349 -5.51 -14.22 -10.10
C GLN A 349 -4.32 -13.24 -10.08
N GLN A 350 -3.47 -13.20 -9.04
CA GLN A 350 -2.54 -12.07 -8.89
C GLN A 350 -1.06 -12.48 -8.91
N HIS A 351 -0.53 -12.66 -10.13
CA HIS A 351 0.90 -12.88 -10.40
C HIS A 351 1.75 -11.59 -10.49
N PHE A 352 1.31 -10.47 -9.88
CA PHE A 352 1.95 -9.15 -10.07
C PHE A 352 2.56 -8.53 -8.80
N LEU A 353 2.66 -9.26 -7.69
CA LEU A 353 3.16 -8.73 -6.42
C LEU A 353 4.08 -9.74 -5.72
N THR A 354 5.08 -10.25 -6.45
CA THR A 354 6.04 -11.20 -5.89
C THR A 354 6.91 -10.52 -4.82
N ARG A 355 6.49 -10.72 -3.56
CA ARG A 355 7.14 -10.27 -2.32
C ARG A 355 8.59 -10.73 -2.26
N VAL A 356 9.53 -9.83 -2.55
CA VAL A 356 10.94 -9.98 -2.14
C VAL A 356 11.35 -8.73 -1.39
N LYS A 357 11.04 -8.70 -0.10
CA LYS A 357 11.54 -7.70 0.82
C LYS A 357 12.57 -8.38 1.71
N ARG A 358 13.84 -8.10 1.45
CA ARG A 358 14.97 -8.84 2.02
C ARG A 358 15.19 -8.53 3.50
N ARG A 359 14.59 -7.45 4.03
CA ARG A 359 14.76 -7.02 5.43
C ARG A 359 13.48 -6.94 6.26
N GLU A 360 12.35 -7.42 5.74
CA GLU A 360 11.09 -7.48 6.50
C GLU A 360 11.27 -8.26 7.80
N LYS A 361 10.77 -7.70 8.91
CA LYS A 361 10.79 -8.38 10.19
C LYS A 361 9.38 -8.68 10.66
N GLN A 362 8.95 -9.90 10.36
CA GLN A 362 7.70 -10.48 10.83
C GLN A 362 7.92 -11.25 12.13
N PHE A 363 7.00 -11.08 13.07
CA PHE A 363 7.01 -11.71 14.39
C PHE A 363 6.02 -12.88 14.43
N THR A 364 6.18 -13.77 15.42
CA THR A 364 5.36 -14.99 15.57
C THR A 364 3.91 -14.72 15.96
N ASP A 365 3.61 -13.53 16.47
CA ASP A 365 2.27 -13.03 16.78
C ASP A 365 1.58 -12.41 15.55
N GLY A 366 2.19 -12.54 14.37
CA GLY A 366 1.68 -11.98 13.13
C GLY A 366 1.97 -10.49 12.95
N CYS A 367 2.63 -9.83 13.90
CA CYS A 367 3.07 -8.44 13.73
C CYS A 367 4.18 -8.33 12.69
N SER A 368 4.28 -7.16 12.05
CA SER A 368 5.40 -6.79 11.19
C SER A 368 5.98 -5.44 11.63
N SER A 369 7.30 -5.39 11.75
CA SER A 369 8.05 -4.17 12.08
C SER A 369 7.82 -3.09 11.03
N HIS A 370 7.92 -3.44 9.75
CA HIS A 370 7.75 -2.47 8.68
C HIS A 370 6.30 -2.06 8.48
N ASN A 371 5.34 -3.00 8.43
CA ASN A 371 3.92 -2.66 8.27
C ASN A 371 3.50 -1.69 9.38
N THR A 372 3.96 -1.95 10.61
CA THR A 372 3.69 -1.04 11.74
C THR A 372 4.33 0.33 11.52
N ALA A 373 5.57 0.39 11.03
CA ALA A 373 6.26 1.64 10.71
C ALA A 373 5.54 2.46 9.62
N MET A 374 5.12 1.81 8.52
CA MET A 374 4.35 2.46 7.46
C MET A 374 3.00 2.96 7.98
N ALA A 375 2.31 2.15 8.77
CA ALA A 375 1.03 2.52 9.36
C ALA A 375 1.15 3.74 10.28
N VAL A 376 2.11 3.76 11.20
CA VAL A 376 2.25 4.89 12.13
C VAL A 376 2.66 6.18 11.42
N ALA A 377 3.49 6.10 10.38
CA ALA A 377 3.88 7.26 9.58
C ALA A 377 2.71 7.75 8.69
N ALA A 378 1.89 6.84 8.15
CA ALA A 378 0.69 7.21 7.43
C ALA A 378 -0.34 7.88 8.35
N LEU A 379 -0.62 7.27 9.51
CA LEU A 379 -1.55 7.76 10.54
C LEU A 379 -1.11 9.12 11.11
N GLY A 380 0.19 9.31 11.40
CA GLY A 380 0.71 10.60 11.80
C GLY A 380 0.58 11.66 10.68
N GLY A 381 0.67 11.23 9.42
CA GLY A 381 0.38 12.08 8.26
C GLY A 381 -1.07 12.52 8.19
N PHE A 382 -2.02 11.60 8.43
CA PHE A 382 -3.45 11.94 8.56
C PHE A 382 -3.68 12.95 9.69
N LEU A 383 -3.03 12.76 10.84
CA LEU A 383 -3.14 13.68 11.98
C LEU A 383 -2.62 15.08 11.62
N TYR A 384 -1.48 15.15 10.93
CA TYR A 384 -0.89 16.41 10.49
C TYR A 384 -1.74 17.12 9.43
N ALA A 385 -2.23 16.39 8.43
CA ALA A 385 -3.15 16.93 7.44
C ALA A 385 -4.41 17.49 8.10
N LEU A 386 -4.99 16.73 9.03
CA LEU A 386 -6.14 17.18 9.82
C LEU A 386 -5.82 18.44 10.61
N ALA A 387 -4.59 18.59 11.13
CA ALA A 387 -4.16 19.77 11.84
C ALA A 387 -4.10 21.04 10.96
N GLU A 388 -3.63 20.90 9.71
CA GLU A 388 -3.53 22.00 8.73
C GLU A 388 -4.89 22.50 8.22
N TYR A 389 -5.94 21.67 8.17
CA TYR A 389 -7.27 22.11 7.71
C TYR A 389 -8.07 22.73 8.87
N PRO A 390 -8.29 24.05 8.92
CA PRO A 390 -9.14 24.67 9.93
C PRO A 390 -10.61 24.26 9.71
N PRO A 391 -11.41 24.11 10.79
CA PRO A 391 -12.84 23.92 10.66
C PRO A 391 -13.47 25.17 10.04
N GLY A 392 -14.19 24.99 8.93
CA GLY A 392 -15.02 26.04 8.32
C GLY A 392 -14.28 26.99 7.37
N ASN A 393 -14.05 26.53 6.14
CA ASN A 393 -14.33 27.32 4.94
C ASN A 393 -14.33 26.36 3.73
N GLY A 394 -15.53 25.92 3.35
CA GLY A 394 -15.78 24.96 2.26
C GLY A 394 -15.49 25.52 0.87
N GLN A 395 -14.25 25.93 0.60
CA GLN A 395 -13.72 26.12 -0.75
C GLN A 395 -12.29 25.62 -0.81
N LEU A 396 -12.07 24.66 -1.72
CA LEU A 396 -10.77 24.29 -2.22
C LEU A 396 -9.98 25.56 -2.54
N GLY A 397 -8.80 25.72 -1.94
CA GLY A 397 -7.93 26.87 -2.19
C GLY A 397 -7.81 27.14 -3.69
N ARG A 398 -8.43 28.23 -4.14
CA ARG A 398 -8.24 28.79 -5.48
C ARG A 398 -6.75 29.05 -5.64
N SER A 399 -6.22 28.57 -6.76
CA SER A 399 -4.93 28.95 -7.31
C SER A 399 -4.75 30.46 -7.18
N MET A 400 -3.63 30.89 -6.58
CA MET A 400 -3.21 32.29 -6.63
C MET A 400 -3.17 32.75 -8.10
N PRO A 401 -3.79 33.88 -8.47
CA PRO A 401 -3.66 34.41 -9.82
C PRO A 401 -2.22 34.90 -10.04
N ALA A 402 -1.70 34.64 -11.25
CA ALA A 402 -0.40 35.12 -11.71
C ALA A 402 -0.27 36.64 -11.56
N PRO A 403 0.93 37.18 -11.30
CA PRO A 403 1.14 38.61 -11.23
C PRO A 403 0.84 39.26 -12.59
N PRO A 404 0.28 40.48 -12.61
CA PRO A 404 -0.03 41.17 -13.86
C PRO A 404 1.27 41.51 -14.59
N ASN A 405 1.29 41.21 -15.89
CA ASN A 405 2.28 41.79 -16.80
C ASN A 405 2.11 43.31 -16.79
N GLY A 406 3.11 44.01 -16.26
CA GLY A 406 3.26 45.45 -16.39
C GLY A 406 4.19 45.77 -17.56
N HIS A 407 3.72 46.68 -18.41
CA HIS A 407 4.39 47.28 -19.57
C HIS A 407 5.67 48.04 -19.23
#